data_AF-A0A454JK36-F1
#
_entry.id   AF-A0A454JK36-F1
#
_cell.length_a   1.000
_cell.length_b   1.000
_cell.length_c   1.000
_cell.angle_alpha   90.00
_cell.angle_beta   90.00
_cell.angle_gamma   90.00
#
_symmetry.space_group_name_H-M   'P 1'
#
loop_
_entity.id
_entity.type
_entity.pdbx_description
1 polymer ?
#
loop_
_entity_poly.entity_id
_entity_poly.type
_entity_poly.pdbx_seq_one_letter_code
_entity_poly.pdbx_strand_id
1 'polypeptide(L)'
;MRIEKPIPIGDHTITIRELTVADIRALLVASIQQHGDVGLIPDQADLIMNATLLPDLRLDELRAMAPMAQDMLDSLADSELQTLRDQCRELNPLFFGMKARLEQAKAQAEMIALAQLNS
;
A
#
# COMPACT_ATOMS: atom_id res chain seq x y z
N MET A 1 3.71 18.31 0.96
CA MET A 1 3.02 19.31 1.83
C MET A 1 1.90 18.56 2.53
N ARG A 2 1.95 18.41 3.86
CA ARG A 2 1.01 17.52 4.58
C ARG A 2 -0.39 18.12 4.61
N ILE A 3 -1.40 17.35 4.23
CA ILE A 3 -2.80 17.79 4.26
C ILE A 3 -3.35 17.59 5.67
N GLU A 4 -3.75 18.69 6.31
CA GLU A 4 -4.45 18.68 7.58
C GLU A 4 -5.81 19.34 7.39
N LYS A 5 -6.88 18.62 7.77
CA LYS A 5 -8.25 19.09 7.61
C LYS A 5 -8.98 19.05 8.96
N PRO A 6 -9.32 20.21 9.55
CA PRO A 6 -10.21 20.24 10.69
C PRO A 6 -11.63 19.88 10.23
N ILE A 7 -12.21 18.84 10.82
CA ILE A 7 -13.58 18.43 10.56
C ILE A 7 -14.39 18.61 11.86
N PRO A 8 -15.44 19.44 11.86
CA PRO A 8 -16.36 19.52 12.97
C PRO A 8 -17.23 18.25 13.00
N ILE A 9 -17.24 17.54 14.13
CA ILE A 9 -18.12 16.41 14.42
C ILE A 9 -18.91 16.74 15.69
N GLY A 10 -20.18 17.13 15.50
CA GLY A 10 -21.01 17.65 16.60
C GLY A 10 -20.40 18.92 17.19
N ASP A 11 -20.17 18.91 18.50
CA ASP A 11 -19.53 20.00 19.24
C ASP A 11 -17.98 19.94 19.27
N HIS A 12 -17.38 18.92 18.65
CA HIS A 12 -15.93 18.70 18.68
C HIS A 12 -15.31 19.01 17.31
N THR A 13 -14.20 19.73 17.29
CA THR A 13 -13.37 19.87 16.08
C THR A 13 -12.25 18.84 16.14
N ILE A 14 -12.24 17.90 15.20
CA ILE A 14 -11.19 16.89 15.09
C ILE A 14 -10.32 17.21 13.88
N THR A 15 -9.03 17.36 14.07
CA THR A 15 -8.08 17.54 12.97
C THR A 15 -7.67 16.19 12.42
N ILE A 16 -8.05 15.92 11.16
CA ILE A 16 -7.57 14.77 10.43
C ILE A 16 -6.25 15.17 9.77
N ARG A 17 -5.19 14.41 10.04
CA ARG A 17 -3.91 14.53 9.36
C ARG A 17 -3.73 13.38 8.40
N GLU A 18 -3.09 13.66 7.28
CA GLU A 18 -2.57 12.64 6.39
C GLU A 18 -1.45 11.84 7.08
N LEU A 19 -1.45 10.53 6.88
CA LEU A 19 -0.42 9.63 7.42
C LEU A 19 0.72 9.50 6.41
N THR A 20 1.95 9.46 6.91
CA THR A 20 3.10 9.08 6.09
C THR A 20 3.27 7.56 6.03
N VAL A 21 4.11 7.08 5.13
CA VAL A 21 4.51 5.66 5.10
C VAL A 21 5.07 5.22 6.45
N ALA A 22 5.89 6.05 7.10
CA ALA A 22 6.38 5.77 8.45
C ALA A 22 5.27 5.67 9.49
N ASP A 23 4.26 6.56 9.44
CA ASP A 23 3.10 6.48 10.34
C ASP A 23 2.32 5.17 10.12
N ILE A 24 2.09 4.78 8.86
CA ILE A 24 1.40 3.54 8.51
C ILE A 24 2.21 2.31 8.99
N ARG A 25 3.54 2.34 8.83
CA ARG A 25 4.45 1.32 9.37
C ARG A 25 4.32 1.19 10.87
N ALA A 26 4.36 2.31 11.58
CA ALA A 26 4.22 2.33 13.03
C ALA A 26 2.86 1.78 13.48
N LEU A 27 1.77 2.12 12.78
CA LEU A 27 0.44 1.60 13.05
C LEU A 27 0.33 0.09 12.80
N LEU A 28 0.94 -0.41 11.72
CA LEU A 28 0.94 -1.85 11.41
C LEU A 28 1.72 -2.62 12.48
N VAL A 29 2.92 -2.16 12.84
CA VAL A 29 3.74 -2.75 13.90
C VAL A 29 2.99 -2.73 15.23
N ALA A 30 2.36 -1.61 15.59
CA ALA A 30 1.57 -1.49 16.81
C ALA A 30 0.38 -2.47 16.82
N SER A 31 -0.34 -2.58 15.70
CA SER A 31 -1.47 -3.51 15.55
C SER A 31 -1.04 -4.97 15.74
N ILE A 32 0.07 -5.36 15.11
CA ILE A 32 0.65 -6.71 15.23
C ILE A 32 1.08 -6.99 16.68
N GLN A 33 1.73 -6.04 17.34
CA GLN A 33 2.17 -6.17 18.74
C GLN A 33 0.99 -6.30 19.72
N GLN A 34 -0.12 -5.58 19.48
CA GLN A 34 -1.29 -5.60 20.34
C GLN A 34 -2.13 -6.88 20.18
N HIS A 35 -2.12 -7.51 19.00
CA HIS A 35 -2.87 -8.73 18.73
C HIS A 35 -2.13 -10.02 19.12
N GLY A 36 -0.94 -9.91 19.74
CA GLY A 36 -0.28 -11.06 20.36
C GLY A 36 0.27 -12.08 19.37
N ASP A 37 0.47 -11.71 18.11
CA ASP A 37 1.17 -12.56 17.15
C ASP A 37 2.68 -12.43 17.40
N VAL A 38 3.16 -13.16 18.42
CA VAL A 38 4.54 -13.11 18.98
C VAL A 38 5.65 -13.52 17.99
N GLY A 39 5.35 -13.68 16.70
CA GLY A 39 6.29 -14.14 15.67
C GLY A 39 6.62 -13.14 14.56
N LEU A 40 5.90 -12.02 14.47
CA LEU A 40 6.10 -11.04 13.38
C LEU A 40 7.21 -10.05 13.74
N ILE A 41 8.44 -10.39 13.33
CA ILE A 41 9.63 -9.53 13.35
C ILE A 41 9.37 -8.27 12.49
N PRO A 42 9.97 -7.09 12.79
CA PRO A 42 9.78 -5.85 12.02
C PRO A 42 9.93 -6.03 10.50
N ASP A 43 10.83 -6.91 10.07
CA ASP A 43 11.06 -7.26 8.67
C ASP A 43 9.80 -7.80 7.96
N GLN A 44 8.89 -8.46 8.68
CA GLN A 44 7.64 -8.95 8.12
C GLN A 44 6.59 -7.85 7.99
N ALA A 45 6.56 -6.85 8.87
CA ALA A 45 5.70 -5.68 8.71
C ALA A 45 6.10 -4.90 7.45
N ASP A 46 7.41 -4.79 7.20
CA ASP A 46 7.95 -4.19 5.99
C ASP A 46 7.56 -4.97 4.73
N LEU A 47 7.60 -6.31 4.77
CA LEU A 47 7.16 -7.17 3.67
C LEU A 47 5.66 -7.03 3.40
N ILE A 48 4.83 -6.98 4.45
CA ILE A 48 3.39 -6.78 4.33
C ILE A 48 3.12 -5.42 3.71
N MET A 49 3.70 -4.35 4.25
CA MET A 49 3.55 -3.00 3.67
C MET A 49 3.96 -2.93 2.21
N ASN A 50 5.07 -3.56 1.85
CA ASN A 50 5.54 -3.59 0.48
C ASN A 50 4.51 -4.23 -0.48
N ALA A 51 3.75 -5.21 0.00
CA ALA A 51 2.70 -5.87 -0.78
C ALA A 51 1.33 -5.19 -0.70
N THR A 52 0.98 -4.53 0.42
CA THR A 52 -0.40 -4.09 0.71
C THR A 52 -0.60 -2.59 0.77
N LEU A 53 0.47 -1.80 0.87
CA LEU A 53 0.35 -0.34 1.01
C LEU A 53 -0.29 0.29 -0.24
N LEU A 54 0.03 -0.24 -1.41
CA LEU A 54 -0.48 0.23 -2.69
C LEU A 54 -1.29 -0.90 -3.35
N PRO A 55 -2.54 -0.66 -3.77
CA PRO A 55 -3.41 -1.71 -4.28
C PRO A 55 -2.94 -2.31 -5.62
N ASP A 56 -2.31 -1.48 -6.46
CA ASP A 56 -1.94 -1.85 -7.84
C ASP A 56 -0.43 -2.08 -8.02
N LEU A 57 0.39 -1.77 -7.03
CA LEU A 57 1.85 -1.68 -7.15
C LEU A 57 2.52 -2.09 -5.85
N ARG A 58 3.67 -2.76 -5.90
CA ARG A 58 4.47 -2.98 -4.70
C ARG A 58 5.46 -1.84 -4.47
N LEU A 59 5.87 -1.61 -3.22
CA LEU A 59 6.90 -0.59 -2.92
C LEU A 59 8.24 -0.90 -3.60
N ASP A 60 8.62 -2.17 -3.76
CA ASP A 60 9.82 -2.56 -4.51
C ASP A 60 9.69 -2.24 -6.00
N GLU A 61 8.50 -2.46 -6.58
CA GLU A 61 8.22 -2.18 -7.98
C GLU A 61 8.25 -0.67 -8.23
N LEU A 62 7.72 0.11 -7.28
CA LEU A 62 7.84 1.56 -7.26
C LEU A 62 9.32 1.99 -7.19
N ARG A 63 10.12 1.40 -6.30
CA ARG A 63 11.56 1.70 -6.17
C ARG A 63 12.36 1.30 -7.41
N ALA A 64 11.95 0.24 -8.12
CA ALA A 64 12.58 -0.14 -9.38
C ALA A 64 12.32 0.87 -10.50
N MET A 65 11.16 1.55 -10.49
CA MET A 65 10.83 2.60 -11.47
C MET A 65 11.34 3.98 -11.06
N ALA A 66 11.29 4.28 -9.77
CA ALA A 66 11.68 5.55 -9.17
C ALA A 66 12.68 5.25 -8.04
N PRO A 67 13.99 5.17 -8.35
CA PRO A 67 15.00 4.89 -7.34
C PRO A 67 15.04 6.02 -6.30
N MET A 68 14.69 5.71 -5.06
CA MET A 68 14.63 6.66 -3.95
C MET A 68 15.11 6.02 -2.63
N ALA A 69 15.68 6.85 -1.76
CA ALA A 69 16.12 6.44 -0.43
C ALA A 69 14.93 6.00 0.45
N GLN A 70 15.18 5.13 1.42
CA GLN A 70 14.12 4.66 2.34
C GLN A 70 13.56 5.80 3.17
N ASP A 71 14.43 6.66 3.70
CA ASP A 71 14.04 7.81 4.50
C ASP A 71 13.14 8.76 3.71
N MET A 72 13.38 8.89 2.41
CA MET A 72 12.53 9.68 1.52
C MET A 72 11.15 9.04 1.39
N LEU A 73 11.09 7.73 1.08
CA LEU A 73 9.84 6.98 0.99
C LEU A 73 9.03 7.04 2.30
N ASP A 74 9.70 6.89 3.44
CA ASP A 74 9.10 6.93 4.77
C ASP A 74 8.52 8.31 5.11
N SER A 75 9.09 9.36 4.54
CA SER A 75 8.62 10.74 4.69
C SER A 75 7.43 11.11 3.79
N LEU A 76 7.18 10.33 2.72
CA LEU A 76 6.10 10.61 1.78
C LEU A 76 4.74 10.40 2.44
N ALA A 77 3.84 11.35 2.18
CA ALA A 77 2.45 11.23 2.53
C ALA A 77 1.68 10.38 1.49
N ASP A 78 0.51 9.88 1.87
CA ASP A 78 -0.33 9.06 0.98
C ASP A 78 -0.61 9.71 -0.38
N SER A 79 -0.95 11.01 -0.42
CA SER A 79 -1.20 11.77 -1.64
C SER A 79 0.04 11.91 -2.54
N GLU A 80 1.23 12.06 -1.94
CA GLU A 80 2.49 12.14 -2.67
C GLU A 80 2.84 10.77 -3.28
N LEU A 81 2.58 9.69 -2.54
CA LEU A 81 2.68 8.32 -3.04
C LEU A 81 1.71 8.03 -4.20
N GLN A 82 0.46 8.47 -4.08
CA GLN A 82 -0.53 8.35 -5.15
C GLN A 82 -0.07 9.10 -6.41
N THR A 83 0.42 10.32 -6.25
CA THR A 83 0.95 11.13 -7.35
C THR A 83 2.12 10.41 -8.03
N LEU A 84 3.05 9.87 -7.24
CA LEU A 84 4.20 9.14 -7.77
C LEU A 84 3.77 7.86 -8.52
N ARG A 85 2.80 7.12 -7.97
CA ARG A 85 2.22 5.94 -8.61
C ARG A 85 1.60 6.29 -9.97
N ASP A 86 0.84 7.36 -10.03
CA ASP A 86 0.13 7.76 -11.25
C ASP A 86 1.14 8.19 -12.33
N GLN A 87 2.18 8.94 -11.97
CA GLN A 87 3.31 9.25 -12.86
C GLN A 87 4.06 7.99 -13.32
N CYS A 88 4.30 7.03 -12.42
CA CYS A 88 4.92 5.75 -12.77
C CYS A 88 4.06 4.95 -13.76
N ARG A 89 2.73 5.00 -13.61
CA ARG A 89 1.76 4.38 -14.53
C ARG A 89 1.76 5.04 -15.90
N GLU A 90 1.84 6.36 -15.96
CA GLU A 90 1.94 7.11 -17.21
C GLU A 90 3.23 6.79 -17.97
N LEU A 91 4.35 6.66 -17.27
CA LEU A 91 5.64 6.36 -17.89
C LEU A 91 5.82 4.87 -18.23
N ASN A 92 5.21 3.95 -17.48
CA ASN A 92 5.38 2.50 -17.66
C ASN A 92 4.06 1.77 -17.98
N PRO A 93 3.28 2.20 -19.00
CA PRO A 93 1.97 1.62 -19.28
C PRO A 93 2.04 0.12 -19.63
N LEU A 94 3.17 -0.33 -20.20
CA LEU A 94 3.42 -1.74 -20.51
C LEU A 94 3.48 -2.61 -19.25
N PHE A 95 4.17 -2.15 -18.20
CA PHE A 95 4.28 -2.89 -16.94
C PHE A 95 2.92 -3.00 -16.25
N PHE A 96 2.20 -1.88 -16.11
CA PHE A 96 0.87 -1.88 -15.49
C PHE A 96 -0.14 -2.69 -16.32
N GLY A 97 -0.05 -2.62 -17.65
CA GLY A 97 -0.88 -3.44 -18.54
C GLY A 97 -0.57 -4.93 -18.46
N MET A 98 0.70 -5.32 -18.29
CA MET A 98 1.08 -6.72 -18.04
C MET A 98 0.51 -7.20 -16.70
N LYS A 99 0.68 -6.39 -15.64
CA LYS A 99 0.21 -6.72 -14.29
C LYS A 99 -1.31 -6.87 -14.22
N ALA A 100 -2.06 -5.95 -14.84
CA ALA A 100 -3.51 -6.05 -14.93
C ALA A 100 -4.00 -7.33 -15.63
N ARG A 101 -3.31 -7.75 -16.70
CA ARG A 101 -3.61 -9.02 -17.39
C ARG A 101 -3.28 -10.24 -16.53
N LEU A 102 -2.18 -10.18 -15.78
CA LEU A 102 -1.79 -11.24 -14.86
C LEU A 102 -2.82 -11.42 -13.74
N GLU A 103 -3.28 -10.33 -13.14
CA GLU A 103 -4.33 -10.37 -12.11
C GLU A 103 -5.65 -10.92 -12.65
N GLN A 104 -6.04 -10.55 -13.88
CA GLN A 104 -7.22 -11.12 -14.54
C GLN A 104 -7.07 -12.62 -14.79
N ALA A 105 -5.90 -13.07 -15.24
CA ALA A 105 -5.62 -14.50 -15.45
C ALA A 105 -5.67 -15.28 -14.13
N LYS A 106 -5.16 -14.70 -13.04
CA LYS A 106 -5.20 -15.29 -11.71
C LYS A 106 -6.64 -15.44 -11.21
N ALA A 107 -7.45 -14.38 -11.31
CA ALA A 107 -8.87 -14.42 -10.93
C ALA A 107 -9.66 -15.47 -11.74
N GLN A 108 -9.37 -15.60 -13.05
CA GLN A 108 -9.98 -16.64 -13.88
C GLN A 108 -9.56 -18.05 -13.46
N ALA A 109 -8.28 -18.28 -13.16
CA ALA A 109 -7.78 -19.56 -12.69
C ALA A 109 -8.43 -19.97 -11.36
N GLU A 110 -8.59 -19.04 -10.43
CA GLU A 110 -9.26 -19.26 -9.15
C GLU A 110 -10.74 -19.62 -9.33
N MET A 111 -11.46 -18.92 -10.22
CA MET A 111 -12.86 -19.26 -10.54
C MET A 111 -13.01 -20.66 -11.15
N ILE A 112 -12.11 -21.04 -12.06
CA ILE A 112 -12.11 -22.39 -12.65
C ILE A 112 -11.82 -23.45 -11.59
N ALA A 113 -10.84 -23.22 -10.72
CA ALA A 113 -10.49 -24.14 -9.63
C ALA A 113 -11.66 -24.32 -8.64
N LEU A 114 -12.35 -23.24 -8.28
CA LEU A 114 -13.54 -23.28 -7.42
C LEU A 114 -14.72 -24.00 -8.07
N ALA A 115 -14.92 -23.85 -9.38
CA ALA A 115 -15.95 -24.57 -10.13
C ALA A 115 -15.65 -26.08 -10.20
N GLN A 116 -14.38 -26.47 -10.29
CA GLN A 116 -13.95 -27.87 -10.30
C GLN A 116 -14.03 -28.53 -8.92
N LEU A 117 -13.92 -27.77 -7.81
CA LEU A 117 -14.03 -28.32 -6.45
C LEU A 117 -15.48 -28.57 -6.00
N ASN A 118 -16.45 -27.87 -6.62
CA ASN A 118 -17.88 -27.96 -6.30
C ASN A 118 -18.67 -28.83 -7.31
N SER A 119 -17.98 -29.51 -8.23
CA SER A 119 -18.55 -30.45 -9.21
C SER A 119 -18.19 -31.88 -8.85
#